data_AF-A0A7J4IIH2-F1
#
_entry.id   AF-A0A7J4IIH2-F1
#
_cell.length_a   1.000
_cell.length_b   1.000
_cell.length_c   1.000
_cell.angle_alpha   90.00
_cell.angle_beta   90.00
_cell.angle_gamma   90.00
#
_symmetry.space_group_name_H-M   'P 1'
#
loop_
_entity.id
_entity.type
_entity.pdbx_description
1 polymer ?
#
loop_
_entity_poly.entity_id
_entity_poly.type
_entity_poly.pdbx_seq_one_letter_code
_entity_poly.pdbx_strand_id
1 'polypeptide(L)'
;DAGVDRVILGTHAVEHPEALRWLATEYGAERVMAGVDARGGEIAVAGWRETRGNYLRWAEVFVEQGAGALLYTNVSVEGLQQGIDPEPVRALIEAVPCPIVVAGGVTTVEDVRVLRELGAAGAVLGSALYSGRITLAGALEAAA
;
A
#
# COMPACT_ATOMS: atom_id res chain seq x y z
N ASP A 1 5.03 -4.47 23.42
CA ASP A 1 6.30 -4.99 23.99
C ASP A 1 7.51 -4.90 23.05
N ALA A 2 7.39 -5.08 21.72
CA ALA A 2 8.53 -4.97 20.80
C ALA A 2 8.77 -3.58 20.16
N GLY A 3 8.05 -2.53 20.59
CA GLY A 3 8.19 -1.17 20.04
C GLY A 3 7.56 -0.93 18.66
N VAL A 4 6.71 -1.85 18.18
CA VAL A 4 6.01 -1.73 16.89
C VAL A 4 4.81 -0.80 17.01
N ASP A 5 4.75 0.23 16.17
CA ASP A 5 3.61 1.18 16.14
C ASP A 5 2.44 0.66 15.30
N ARG A 6 2.70 -0.03 14.18
CA ARG A 6 1.69 -0.52 13.25
C ARG A 6 2.05 -1.91 12.72
N VAL A 7 1.05 -2.75 12.52
CA VAL A 7 1.18 -4.07 11.89
C VAL A 7 0.57 -4.05 10.50
N ILE A 8 1.16 -4.79 9.56
CA ILE A 8 0.65 -4.93 8.19
C ILE A 8 0.33 -6.39 7.93
N LEU A 9 -0.89 -6.68 7.47
CA LEU A 9 -1.33 -8.03 7.09
C LEU A 9 -1.55 -8.12 5.58
N GLY A 10 -0.74 -8.91 4.89
CA GLY A 10 -0.90 -9.21 3.45
C GLY A 10 -1.79 -10.43 3.23
N THR A 11 -1.21 -11.56 2.80
CA THR A 11 -1.95 -12.82 2.53
C THR A 11 -2.88 -13.23 3.67
N HIS A 12 -2.48 -13.06 4.93
CA HIS A 12 -3.34 -13.40 6.07
C HIS A 12 -4.63 -12.56 6.14
N ALA A 13 -4.61 -11.30 5.69
CA ALA A 13 -5.82 -10.48 5.62
C ALA A 13 -6.82 -10.98 4.56
N VAL A 14 -6.33 -11.63 3.50
CA VAL A 14 -7.18 -12.23 2.46
C VAL A 14 -7.76 -13.55 2.94
N GLU A 15 -6.95 -14.39 3.57
CA GLU A 15 -7.35 -15.73 4.03
C GLU A 15 -8.22 -15.68 5.30
N HIS A 16 -7.95 -14.71 6.17
CA HIS A 16 -8.60 -14.52 7.47
C HIS A 16 -8.94 -13.03 7.72
N PRO A 17 -9.88 -12.44 6.96
CA PRO A 17 -10.21 -11.02 7.07
C PRO A 17 -10.66 -10.61 8.49
N GLU A 18 -11.26 -11.54 9.25
CA GLU A 18 -11.65 -11.35 10.64
C GLU A 18 -10.48 -11.00 11.58
N ALA A 19 -9.25 -11.37 11.21
CA ALA A 19 -8.05 -11.02 11.98
C ALA A 19 -7.83 -9.50 12.03
N LEU A 20 -8.16 -8.77 10.95
CA LEU A 20 -8.12 -7.31 10.94
C LEU A 20 -9.06 -6.73 12.00
N ARG A 21 -10.28 -7.27 12.10
CA ARG A 21 -11.30 -6.79 13.04
C ARG A 21 -10.89 -7.03 14.48
N TRP A 22 -10.36 -8.22 14.75
CA TRP A 22 -9.84 -8.55 16.06
C TRP A 22 -8.68 -7.62 16.45
N LEU A 23 -7.70 -7.44 15.58
CA LEU A 23 -6.56 -6.55 15.84
C LEU A 23 -6.98 -5.09 16.02
N ALA A 24 -7.90 -4.59 15.18
CA ALA A 24 -8.37 -3.22 15.26
C ALA A 24 -9.16 -2.97 16.54
N THR A 25 -9.93 -3.97 17.01
CA THR A 25 -10.67 -3.89 18.28
C THR A 25 -9.73 -3.87 19.49
N GLU A 26 -8.71 -4.72 19.48
CA GLU A 26 -7.79 -4.86 20.61
C GLU A 26 -6.75 -3.73 20.68
N TYR A 27 -6.25 -3.28 19.53
CA TYR A 27 -5.08 -2.40 19.46
C TYR A 27 -5.34 -1.02 18.83
N GLY A 28 -6.53 -0.78 18.28
CA GLY A 28 -6.87 0.44 17.55
C GLY A 28 -6.65 0.31 16.03
N ALA A 29 -7.61 0.80 15.25
CA ALA A 29 -7.59 0.68 13.79
C ALA A 29 -6.39 1.40 13.15
N GLU A 30 -5.93 2.51 13.73
CA GLU A 30 -4.79 3.30 13.24
C GLU A 30 -3.46 2.53 13.26
N ARG A 31 -3.40 1.45 14.05
CA ARG A 31 -2.25 0.54 14.19
C ARG A 31 -2.37 -0.71 13.32
N VAL A 32 -3.43 -0.85 12.54
CA VAL A 32 -3.67 -2.01 11.67
C VAL A 32 -3.77 -1.56 10.22
N MET A 33 -2.94 -2.15 9.37
CA MET A 33 -2.94 -1.90 7.93
C MET A 33 -3.04 -3.21 7.17
N ALA A 34 -3.78 -3.22 6.07
CA ALA A 34 -3.86 -4.37 5.18
C ALA A 34 -3.04 -4.12 3.91
N GLY A 35 -2.34 -5.16 3.45
CA GLY A 35 -1.56 -5.16 2.22
C GLY A 35 -2.45 -5.46 1.01
N VAL A 36 -2.50 -4.52 0.08
CA VAL A 36 -3.16 -4.64 -1.23
C VAL A 36 -2.06 -4.79 -2.28
N ASP A 37 -1.46 -5.97 -2.31
CA ASP A 37 -0.49 -6.33 -3.35
C ASP A 37 -1.27 -6.65 -4.63
N ALA A 38 -1.15 -5.83 -5.67
CA ALA A 38 -1.96 -5.94 -6.88
C ALA A 38 -1.13 -6.34 -8.11
N ARG A 39 -1.66 -7.27 -8.90
CA ARG A 39 -1.11 -7.67 -10.20
C ARG A 39 -2.25 -7.82 -11.21
N GLY A 40 -2.22 -7.06 -12.30
CA GLY A 40 -3.22 -7.15 -13.35
C GLY A 40 -4.66 -6.88 -12.88
N GLY A 41 -4.85 -6.00 -11.89
CA GLY A 41 -6.18 -5.68 -11.34
C GLY A 41 -6.72 -6.73 -10.34
N GLU A 42 -5.91 -7.70 -9.94
CA GLU A 42 -6.24 -8.67 -8.91
C GLU A 42 -5.32 -8.57 -7.70
N ILE A 43 -5.81 -8.94 -6.52
CA ILE A 43 -4.98 -9.09 -5.33
C ILE A 43 -4.09 -10.33 -5.48
N ALA A 44 -2.82 -10.20 -5.11
CA ALA A 44 -1.81 -11.24 -5.16
C ALA A 44 -1.49 -11.75 -3.75
N VAL A 45 -1.39 -13.07 -3.59
CA VAL A 45 -1.16 -13.73 -2.29
C VAL A 45 -0.09 -14.83 -2.40
N ALA A 46 0.23 -15.47 -1.28
CA ALA A 46 1.22 -16.55 -1.20
C ALA A 46 2.59 -16.16 -1.79
N GLY A 47 3.10 -14.99 -1.39
CA GLY A 47 4.31 -14.41 -1.97
C GLY A 47 4.16 -14.07 -3.45
N TRP A 48 3.00 -13.52 -3.82
CA TRP A 48 2.60 -13.09 -5.17
C TRP A 48 2.49 -14.19 -6.23
N ARG A 49 2.39 -15.46 -5.80
CA ARG A 49 2.27 -16.60 -6.71
C ARG A 49 0.85 -16.80 -7.22
N GLU A 50 -0.14 -16.48 -6.39
CA GLU A 50 -1.56 -16.68 -6.67
C GLU A 50 -2.28 -15.33 -6.73
N THR A 51 -3.38 -15.25 -7.50
CA THR A 51 -4.32 -14.13 -7.46
C THR A 51 -5.66 -14.56 -6.89
N ARG A 52 -6.37 -13.66 -6.20
CA ARG A 52 -7.68 -13.95 -5.58
C ARG A 52 -8.72 -12.89 -5.88
N GLY A 53 -8.92 -12.57 -7.15
CA GLY A 53 -9.97 -11.63 -7.58
C GLY A 53 -9.60 -10.16 -7.37
N ASN A 54 -10.55 -9.28 -7.65
CA ASN A 54 -10.31 -7.85 -7.82
C ASN A 54 -9.77 -7.17 -6.54
N TYR A 55 -8.69 -6.40 -6.65
CA TYR A 55 -8.04 -5.76 -5.51
C TYR A 55 -8.88 -4.66 -4.84
N LEU A 56 -9.73 -3.93 -5.60
CA LEU A 56 -10.61 -2.90 -5.04
C LEU A 56 -11.69 -3.53 -4.15
N ARG A 57 -12.23 -4.68 -4.54
CA ARG A 57 -13.17 -5.44 -3.70
C ARG A 57 -12.52 -5.89 -2.40
N TRP A 58 -11.26 -6.31 -2.45
CA TRP A 58 -10.54 -6.65 -1.23
C TRP A 58 -10.23 -5.42 -0.36
N ALA A 59 -9.91 -4.28 -0.97
CA ALA A 59 -9.73 -3.04 -0.24
C ALA A 59 -10.99 -2.64 0.55
N GLU A 60 -12.17 -2.72 -0.08
CA GLU A 60 -13.47 -2.52 0.58
C GLU A 60 -13.63 -3.48 1.77
N VAL A 61 -13.40 -4.79 1.56
CA VAL A 61 -13.48 -5.80 2.63
C VAL A 61 -12.52 -5.49 3.78
N PHE A 62 -11.27 -5.12 3.51
CA PHE A 62 -10.30 -4.82 4.56
C PHE A 62 -10.72 -3.64 5.43
N VAL A 63 -11.26 -2.59 4.81
CA VAL A 63 -11.79 -1.43 5.54
C VAL A 63 -13.02 -1.80 6.36
N GLU A 64 -13.94 -2.60 5.81
CA GLU A 64 -15.10 -3.14 6.55
C GLU A 64 -14.69 -4.04 7.73
N GLN A 65 -13.53 -4.69 7.64
CA GLN A 65 -12.93 -5.46 8.72
C GLN A 65 -12.06 -4.62 9.65
N GLY A 66 -12.00 -3.29 9.48
CA GLY A 66 -11.37 -2.39 10.45
C GLY A 66 -9.90 -2.07 10.20
N ALA A 67 -9.36 -2.34 9.01
CA ALA A 67 -8.07 -1.77 8.62
C ALA A 67 -8.16 -0.23 8.63
N GLY A 68 -7.28 0.44 9.38
CA GLY A 68 -7.26 1.90 9.46
C GLY A 68 -6.51 2.58 8.33
N ALA A 69 -5.74 1.82 7.55
CA ALA A 69 -5.05 2.26 6.34
C ALA A 69 -4.72 1.05 5.44
N LEU A 70 -4.41 1.29 4.18
CA LEU A 70 -3.97 0.25 3.25
C LEU A 70 -2.56 0.53 2.72
N LEU A 71 -1.79 -0.53 2.51
CA LEU A 71 -0.53 -0.49 1.78
C LEU A 71 -0.77 -1.09 0.39
N TYR A 72 -0.81 -0.25 -0.64
CA TYR A 72 -0.89 -0.71 -2.02
C TYR A 72 0.50 -1.02 -2.56
N THR A 73 0.69 -2.19 -3.17
CA THR A 73 1.93 -2.53 -3.88
C THR A 73 1.61 -2.91 -5.31
N ASN A 74 2.15 -2.20 -6.30
CA ASN A 74 2.09 -2.68 -7.69
C ASN A 74 3.15 -3.76 -7.92
N VAL A 75 2.74 -5.02 -7.81
CA VAL A 75 3.62 -6.19 -7.98
C VAL A 75 4.19 -6.30 -9.38
N SER A 76 3.52 -5.72 -10.38
CA SER A 76 3.95 -5.80 -11.79
C SER A 76 5.26 -5.03 -12.05
N VAL A 77 5.55 -4.01 -11.24
CA VAL A 77 6.72 -3.13 -11.40
C VAL A 77 7.61 -3.07 -10.16
N GLU A 78 7.33 -3.91 -9.17
CA GLU A 78 8.07 -3.97 -7.92
C GLU A 78 9.53 -4.39 -8.19
N GLY A 79 10.48 -3.63 -7.64
CA GLY A 79 11.92 -3.82 -7.89
C GLY A 79 12.44 -3.43 -9.28
N LEU A 80 11.57 -3.15 -10.27
CA LEU A 80 12.00 -2.87 -11.65
C LEU A 80 12.49 -1.44 -11.90
N GLN A 81 12.24 -0.53 -10.96
CA GLN A 81 12.59 0.89 -11.06
C GLN A 81 12.10 1.56 -12.37
N GLN A 82 10.83 1.34 -12.71
CA GLN A 82 10.21 1.82 -13.96
C GLN A 82 9.24 3.00 -13.77
N GLY A 83 9.14 3.56 -12.56
CA GLY A 83 8.12 4.57 -12.23
C GLY A 83 6.83 3.94 -11.71
N ILE A 84 5.93 4.78 -11.21
CA ILE A 84 4.62 4.35 -10.71
C ILE A 84 3.61 4.22 -11.85
N ASP A 85 2.59 3.40 -11.63
CA ASP A 85 1.36 3.42 -12.41
C ASP A 85 0.27 4.15 -11.58
N PRO A 86 -0.12 5.38 -11.97
CA PRO A 86 -1.02 6.21 -11.17
C PRO A 86 -2.49 5.76 -11.22
N GLU A 87 -2.93 5.06 -12.27
CA GLU A 87 -4.35 4.75 -12.48
C GLU A 87 -4.90 3.77 -11.42
N PRO A 88 -4.26 2.63 -11.12
CA PRO A 88 -4.70 1.76 -10.03
C PRO A 88 -4.69 2.44 -8.66
N VAL A 89 -3.71 3.33 -8.44
CA VAL A 89 -3.60 4.10 -7.19
C VAL A 89 -4.77 5.06 -7.05
N ARG A 90 -5.11 5.81 -8.11
CA ARG A 90 -6.27 6.70 -8.16
C ARG A 90 -7.55 5.93 -7.85
N ALA A 91 -7.78 4.82 -8.55
CA ALA A 91 -8.97 4.00 -8.36
C ALA A 91 -9.09 3.48 -6.91
N LEU A 92 -7.97 3.10 -6.28
CA LEU A 92 -7.98 2.67 -4.89
C LEU A 92 -8.31 3.81 -3.92
N ILE A 93 -7.70 4.98 -4.09
CA ILE A 93 -7.96 6.16 -3.26
C ILE A 93 -9.44 6.58 -3.35
N GLU A 94 -10.04 6.50 -4.54
CA GLU A 94 -11.45 6.82 -4.74
C GLU A 94 -12.40 5.76 -4.18
N ALA A 95 -11.97 4.49 -4.10
CA ALA A 95 -12.81 3.38 -3.68
C ALA A 95 -13.03 3.27 -2.16
N VAL A 96 -12.09 3.78 -1.34
CA VAL A 96 -12.16 3.61 0.12
C VAL A 96 -11.86 4.91 0.87
N PRO A 97 -12.47 5.14 2.05
CA PRO A 97 -12.31 6.38 2.80
C PRO A 97 -11.03 6.46 3.64
N CYS A 98 -10.23 5.39 3.67
CA CYS A 98 -9.06 5.29 4.55
C CYS A 98 -7.75 5.74 3.84
N PRO A 99 -6.73 6.18 4.59
CA PRO A 99 -5.42 6.51 4.05
C PRO A 99 -4.78 5.38 3.24
N ILE A 100 -4.30 5.70 2.04
CA ILE A 100 -3.54 4.78 1.18
C ILE A 100 -2.06 5.15 1.20
N VAL A 101 -1.22 4.20 1.60
CA VAL A 101 0.24 4.27 1.43
C VAL A 101 0.61 3.47 0.21
N VAL A 102 1.43 4.04 -0.67
CA VAL A 102 1.80 3.42 -1.95
C VAL A 102 3.24 2.92 -1.91
N ALA A 103 3.42 1.64 -2.25
CA ALA A 103 4.68 0.95 -2.46
C ALA A 103 4.77 0.43 -3.90
N GLY A 104 6.00 0.20 -4.36
CA GLY A 104 6.29 -0.34 -5.69
C GLY A 104 6.33 0.75 -6.78
N GLY A 105 7.44 0.80 -7.52
CA GLY A 105 7.60 1.69 -8.68
C GLY A 105 8.09 3.11 -8.39
N VAL A 106 8.09 3.60 -7.15
CA VAL A 106 8.56 4.98 -6.85
C VAL A 106 10.07 5.11 -7.09
N THR A 107 10.46 5.94 -8.05
CA THR A 107 11.85 6.06 -8.52
C THR A 107 12.38 7.48 -8.61
N THR A 108 11.48 8.45 -8.75
CA THR A 108 11.82 9.86 -8.98
C THR A 108 11.03 10.76 -8.02
N VAL A 109 11.49 11.99 -7.88
CA VAL A 109 10.73 13.02 -7.14
C VAL A 109 9.39 13.32 -7.81
N GLU A 110 9.28 13.12 -9.12
CA GLU A 110 8.04 13.33 -9.85
C GLU A 110 6.99 12.27 -9.52
N ASP A 111 7.40 11.00 -9.36
CA ASP A 111 6.52 9.95 -8.85
C ASP A 111 5.90 10.35 -7.50
N VAL A 112 6.70 10.95 -6.60
CA VAL A 112 6.22 11.43 -5.29
C VAL A 112 5.22 12.57 -5.44
N ARG A 113 5.45 13.53 -6.36
CA ARG A 113 4.49 14.61 -6.63
C ARG A 113 3.16 14.06 -7.15
N VAL A 114 3.20 13.14 -8.10
CA VAL A 114 2.01 12.49 -8.64
C VAL A 114 1.23 11.79 -7.53
N LEU A 115 1.91 11.02 -6.66
CA LEU A 115 1.23 10.36 -5.53
C LEU A 115 0.57 11.35 -4.58
N ARG A 116 1.24 12.48 -4.28
CA ARG A 116 0.67 13.56 -3.47
C ARG A 116 -0.58 14.15 -4.13
N GLU A 117 -0.51 14.47 -5.42
CA GLU A 117 -1.64 15.03 -6.18
C GLU A 117 -2.84 14.08 -6.26
N LEU A 118 -2.58 12.77 -6.30
CA LEU A 118 -3.62 11.75 -6.22
C LEU A 118 -4.28 11.64 -4.83
N GLY A 119 -3.66 12.21 -3.79
CA GLY A 119 -4.14 12.12 -2.41
C GLY A 119 -3.61 10.90 -1.64
N ALA A 120 -2.51 10.29 -2.09
CA ALA A 120 -1.87 9.24 -1.31
C ALA A 120 -1.37 9.79 0.03
N ALA A 121 -1.60 9.05 1.11
CA ALA A 121 -1.19 9.44 2.45
C ALA A 121 0.32 9.23 2.71
N GLY A 122 0.99 8.46 1.86
CA GLY A 122 2.43 8.25 1.93
C GLY A 122 2.96 7.41 0.78
N ALA A 123 4.29 7.41 0.64
CA ALA A 123 5.01 6.61 -0.33
C ALA A 123 6.13 5.81 0.36
N VAL A 124 6.32 4.56 -0.04
CA VAL A 124 7.43 3.71 0.43
C VAL A 124 8.55 3.74 -0.59
N LEU A 125 9.73 4.20 -0.15
CA LEU A 125 10.95 4.20 -0.95
C LEU A 125 11.83 3.01 -0.56
N GLY A 126 12.05 2.09 -1.50
CA GLY A 126 12.95 0.95 -1.34
C GLY A 126 14.17 1.07 -2.25
N SER A 127 14.23 0.24 -3.29
CA SER A 127 15.39 0.09 -4.19
C SER A 127 15.91 1.41 -4.78
N ALA A 128 15.04 2.36 -5.12
CA ALA A 128 15.45 3.65 -5.68
C ALA A 128 16.25 4.52 -4.68
N LEU A 129 15.92 4.44 -3.39
CA LEU A 129 16.66 5.12 -2.33
C LEU A 129 18.02 4.43 -2.14
N TYR A 130 18.04 3.09 -2.06
CA TYR A 130 19.28 2.32 -1.90
C TYR A 130 20.25 2.48 -3.08
N SER A 131 19.73 2.60 -4.30
CA SER A 131 20.54 2.82 -5.49
C SER A 131 20.91 4.29 -5.73
N GLY A 132 20.48 5.21 -4.86
CA GLY A 132 20.75 6.64 -5.00
C GLY A 132 20.05 7.35 -6.17
N ARG A 133 18.99 6.76 -6.75
CA ARG A 133 18.20 7.39 -7.83
C ARG A 133 17.35 8.55 -7.30
N ILE A 134 16.93 8.45 -6.05
CA ILE A 134 16.21 9.47 -5.31
C ILE A 134 16.86 9.62 -3.93
N THR A 135 16.91 10.85 -3.42
CA THR A 135 17.35 11.12 -2.05
C THR A 135 16.13 11.29 -1.16
N LEU A 136 16.26 10.94 0.13
CA LEU A 136 15.19 11.18 1.10
C LEU A 136 14.81 12.67 1.15
N ALA A 137 15.80 13.57 1.14
CA ALA A 137 15.55 15.02 1.13
C ALA A 137 14.72 15.46 -0.08
N GLY A 138 15.09 15.03 -1.30
CA GLY A 138 14.34 15.37 -2.51
C GLY A 138 12.92 14.80 -2.53
N ALA A 139 12.73 13.60 -1.96
CA ALA A 139 11.41 13.02 -1.81
C ALA A 139 10.53 13.80 -0.82
N LEU A 140 11.09 14.23 0.31
CA LEU A 140 10.37 15.02 1.31
C LEU A 140 9.98 16.40 0.76
N GLU A 141 10.86 17.05 0.00
CA GLU A 141 10.55 18.32 -0.69
C GLU A 141 9.42 18.15 -1.72
N ALA A 142 9.40 17.03 -2.45
CA ALA A 142 8.33 16.74 -3.41
C ALA A 142 6.98 16.42 -2.74
N ALA A 143 7.00 15.87 -1.52
CA ALA A 143 5.81 15.53 -0.75
C ALA A 143 5.20 16.74 0.00
N ALA A 144 5.94 17.83 0.16
CA ALA A 144 5.52 19.05 0.87
C ALA A 144 4.46 19.85 0.08
#